data_AF-A0A7K9T6A3-F1
#
_entry.id   AF-A0A7K9T6A3-F1
#
_cell.length_a   1.000
_cell.length_b   1.000
_cell.length_c   1.000
_cell.angle_alpha   90.00
_cell.angle_beta   90.00
_cell.angle_gamma   90.00
#
_symmetry.space_group_name_H-M   'P 1'
#
loop_
_entity.id
_entity.type
_entity.pdbx_description
1 polymer ?
#
loop_
_entity_poly.entity_id
_entity_poly.type
_entity_poly.pdbx_seq_one_letter_code
_entity_poly.pdbx_strand_id
1 'polypeptide(L)'
;CPTPSDLKNNNGSRICAQLYKDNSPYYEQCCAGDVLVVEPGADVPYMPRGWPAQTSSLVVGSRCELIVWSKAGKKGKKKTFGA
;
A
#
# COMPACT_ATOMS: atom_id res chain seq x y z
N CYS A 1 -1.26 10.61 7.75
CA CYS A 1 -0.99 9.18 7.47
C CYS A 1 -0.63 8.45 8.74
N PRO A 2 -1.04 7.17 8.92
CA PRO A 2 -0.64 6.39 10.08
C PRO A 2 0.87 6.19 10.12
N THR A 3 1.44 6.01 11.31
CA THR A 3 2.86 5.70 11.41
C THR A 3 3.12 4.26 10.94
N PRO A 4 4.27 3.97 10.31
CA PRO A 4 4.67 2.62 9.93
C PRO A 4 4.60 1.58 11.05
N SER A 5 4.85 2.01 12.30
CA SER A 5 4.85 1.13 13.48
C SER A 5 3.44 0.81 14.00
N ASP A 6 2.45 1.62 13.65
CA ASP A 6 1.05 1.46 14.05
C ASP A 6 0.21 0.69 13.03
N LEU A 7 0.82 0.20 11.94
CA LEU A 7 0.15 -0.64 10.94
C LEU A 7 -0.19 -2.03 11.49
N LYS A 8 -1.37 -2.13 12.11
CA LYS A 8 -1.93 -3.35 12.67
C LYS A 8 -3.36 -3.53 12.20
N ASN A 9 -3.75 -4.77 11.93
CA ASN A 9 -5.13 -5.13 11.66
C ASN A 9 -5.93 -5.14 12.97
N ASN A 10 -7.26 -5.04 12.89
CA ASN A 10 -8.18 -5.11 14.05
C ASN A 10 -8.01 -6.43 14.84
N ASN A 11 -7.55 -7.48 14.17
CA ASN A 11 -7.26 -8.79 14.77
C ASN A 11 -5.85 -8.87 15.41
N GLY A 12 -5.10 -7.77 15.45
CA GLY A 12 -3.74 -7.69 15.99
C GLY A 12 -2.63 -8.20 15.04
N SER A 13 -2.98 -8.72 13.86
CA SER A 13 -1.99 -9.12 12.85
C SER A 13 -1.27 -7.91 12.27
N ARG A 14 0.03 -8.07 11.99
CA ARG A 14 0.84 -7.00 11.38
C ARG A 14 0.45 -6.81 9.93
N ILE A 15 0.28 -5.56 9.51
CA ILE A 15 0.06 -5.19 8.12
C ILE A 15 1.39 -4.69 7.56
N CYS A 16 1.80 -5.19 6.39
CA CYS A 16 3.06 -4.77 5.79
C CYS A 16 2.94 -3.50 4.96
N ALA A 17 1.80 -3.28 4.30
CA ALA A 17 1.55 -2.02 3.62
C ALA A 17 0.07 -1.69 3.52
N GLN A 18 -0.22 -0.40 3.42
CA GLN A 18 -1.54 0.12 3.09
C GLN A 18 -1.41 1.10 1.91
N LEU A 19 -2.26 0.91 0.91
CA LEU A 19 -2.36 1.79 -0.25
C LEU A 19 -3.65 2.57 -0.16
N TYR A 20 -3.60 3.85 -0.52
CA TYR A 20 -4.71 4.79 -0.42
C TYR A 20 -5.01 5.36 -1.81
N LYS A 21 -6.30 5.57 -2.11
CA LYS A 21 -6.71 6.21 -3.37
C LYS A 21 -6.75 7.74 -3.28
N ASP A 22 -6.93 8.29 -2.08
CA ASP A 22 -7.24 9.70 -1.95
C ASP A 22 -6.01 10.58 -2.20
N ASN A 23 -6.16 11.59 -3.05
CA ASN A 23 -5.08 12.46 -3.49
C ASN A 23 -5.38 13.90 -3.07
N SER A 24 -5.18 14.19 -1.79
CA SER A 24 -5.33 15.55 -1.28
C SER A 24 -4.02 16.32 -1.39
N PRO A 25 -4.05 17.65 -1.64
CA PRO A 25 -2.88 18.50 -1.46
C PRO A 25 -2.43 18.59 0.01
N TYR A 26 -3.30 18.24 0.96
CA TYR A 26 -2.98 18.25 2.38
C TYR A 26 -2.49 16.87 2.84
N TYR A 27 -1.27 16.80 3.37
CA TYR A 27 -0.62 15.56 3.80
C TYR A 27 -1.47 14.72 4.77
N GLU A 28 -2.22 15.37 5.65
CA GLU A 28 -3.08 14.69 6.63
C GLU A 28 -4.25 13.96 5.97
N GLN A 29 -4.70 14.42 4.79
CA GLN A 29 -5.83 13.88 4.05
C GLN A 29 -5.40 12.87 2.97
N CYS A 30 -4.10 12.75 2.65
CA CYS A 30 -3.61 11.81 1.63
C CYS A 30 -3.80 10.32 1.99
N CYS A 31 -3.94 10.02 3.28
CA CYS A 31 -4.13 8.65 3.78
C CYS A 31 -5.55 8.47 4.33
N ALA A 32 -6.53 8.96 3.59
CA ALA A 32 -7.95 8.83 3.89
C ALA A 32 -8.67 8.02 2.79
N GLY A 33 -9.96 7.76 3.01
CA GLY A 33 -10.83 7.11 2.03
C GLY A 33 -10.59 5.61 1.87
N ASP A 34 -10.62 5.15 0.61
CA ASP A 34 -10.44 3.74 0.26
C ASP A 34 -9.01 3.27 0.57
N VAL A 35 -8.91 2.19 1.37
CA VAL A 35 -7.65 1.58 1.77
C VAL A 35 -7.54 0.15 1.23
N LEU A 36 -6.41 -0.18 0.62
CA LEU A 36 -6.04 -1.55 0.26
C LEU A 36 -4.93 -2.02 1.19
N VAL A 37 -5.24 -3.05 1.96
CA VAL A 37 -4.31 -3.67 2.90
C VAL A 37 -3.52 -4.76 2.18
N VAL A 38 -2.19 -4.77 2.39
CA VAL A 38 -1.29 -5.81 1.92
C VAL A 38 -0.72 -6.56 3.13
N GLU A 39 -1.05 -7.84 3.20
CA GLU A 39 -0.56 -8.72 4.26
C GLU A 39 0.90 -9.13 4.04
N PRO A 40 1.63 -9.49 5.11
CA PRO A 40 2.99 -10.00 5.00
C PRO A 40 3.04 -11.26 4.12
N GLY A 41 3.98 -11.29 3.16
CA GLY A 41 4.14 -12.42 2.24
C GLY A 41 3.08 -12.51 1.13
N ALA A 42 2.15 -11.56 1.06
CA ALA A 42 1.16 -11.51 -0.01
C ALA A 42 1.85 -11.23 -1.35
N ASP A 43 1.59 -12.09 -2.34
CA ASP A 43 2.05 -11.93 -3.70
C ASP A 43 0.86 -11.76 -4.65
N VAL A 44 0.58 -10.50 -5.01
CA VAL A 44 -0.59 -10.11 -5.79
C VAL A 44 -0.19 -9.58 -7.18
N PRO A 45 -0.03 -10.46 -8.19
CA PRO A 45 0.39 -10.04 -9.53
C PRO A 45 -0.65 -9.19 -10.27
N TYR A 46 -1.90 -9.16 -9.78
CA TYR A 46 -3.00 -8.41 -10.35
C TYR A 46 -3.67 -7.55 -9.26
N MET A 47 -3.87 -6.26 -9.55
CA MET A 47 -4.61 -5.38 -8.65
C MET A 47 -6.11 -5.74 -8.64
N PRO A 48 -6.79 -5.58 -7.50
CA PRO A 48 -8.25 -5.68 -7.44
C PRO A 48 -8.93 -4.69 -8.38
N ARG A 49 -10.16 -4.99 -8.80
CA ARG A 49 -10.94 -4.11 -9.68
C ARG A 49 -11.12 -2.72 -9.03
N GLY A 50 -10.92 -1.66 -9.82
CA GLY A 50 -11.07 -0.27 -9.34
C GLY A 50 -9.86 0.32 -8.61
N TRP A 51 -8.75 -0.40 -8.54
CA TRP A 51 -7.45 0.06 -8.02
C TRP A 51 -6.39 0.44 -9.05
N PRO A 52 -6.34 -0.14 -10.27
CA PRO A 52 -5.33 0.21 -11.26
C PRO A 52 -5.28 1.72 -11.54
N ALA A 53 -4.09 2.31 -11.41
CA ALA A 53 -3.84 3.74 -11.58
C ALA A 53 -4.64 4.69 -10.66
N GLN A 54 -5.24 4.17 -9.59
CA GLN A 54 -6.01 4.96 -8.61
C GLN A 54 -5.24 5.19 -7.30
N THR A 55 -4.18 4.43 -7.03
CA THR A 55 -3.37 4.64 -5.82
C THR A 55 -2.57 5.93 -5.92
N SER A 56 -2.78 6.82 -4.96
CA SER A 56 -2.07 8.10 -4.82
C SER A 56 -0.96 8.02 -3.78
N SER A 57 -1.23 7.34 -2.67
CA SER A 57 -0.37 7.32 -1.48
C SER A 57 -0.24 5.91 -0.92
N LEU A 58 0.87 5.62 -0.25
CA LEU A 58 1.08 4.35 0.43
C LEU A 58 1.88 4.53 1.72
N VAL A 59 1.66 3.64 2.67
CA VAL A 59 2.44 3.52 3.90
C VAL A 59 2.94 2.10 3.99
N VAL A 60 4.25 1.93 4.21
CA VAL A 60 4.88 0.62 4.45
C VAL A 60 5.19 0.51 5.94
N GLY A 61 4.94 -0.68 6.51
CA GLY A 61 5.20 -0.97 7.92
C GLY A 61 6.68 -1.13 8.20
N SER A 62 7.06 -0.92 9.46
CA SER A 62 8.46 -1.11 9.88
C SER A 62 8.89 -2.57 9.68
N ARG A 63 10.09 -2.77 9.12
CA ARG A 63 10.65 -4.10 8.75
C ARG A 63 9.87 -4.84 7.65
N CYS A 64 9.02 -4.16 6.90
CA CYS A 64 8.43 -4.68 5.67
C CYS A 64 9.04 -3.99 4.45
N GLU A 65 9.04 -4.71 3.33
CA GLU A 65 9.39 -4.17 2.02
C GLU A 65 8.22 -4.44 1.08
N LEU A 66 7.77 -3.41 0.35
CA LEU A 66 6.74 -3.50 -0.65
C LEU A 66 7.36 -3.38 -2.05
N ILE A 67 7.20 -4.40 -2.86
CA ILE A 67 7.64 -4.41 -4.26
C ILE A 67 6.41 -4.22 -5.14
N VAL A 68 6.46 -3.23 -6.04
CA VAL A 68 5.40 -2.95 -7.01
C VAL A 68 5.94 -2.93 -8.42
N TRP A 69 5.05 -3.26 -9.36
CA TRP A 69 5.34 -3.26 -10.78
C TRP A 69 4.42 -2.31 -11.51
N SER A 70 4.94 -1.58 -12.50
CA SER A 70 4.16 -0.61 -13.27
C SER A 70 3.11 -1.25 -14.19
N LYS A 71 3.19 -2.56 -14.43
CA LYS A 71 2.23 -3.32 -15.25
C LYS A 71 1.82 -4.61 -14.53
N ALA A 72 0.60 -5.06 -14.83
CA ALA A 72 0.05 -6.32 -14.32
C ALA A 72 0.92 -7.54 -14.68
N GLY A 73 0.87 -8.57 -13.84
CA GLY A 73 1.65 -9.79 -14.01
C GLY A 73 3.15 -9.61 -13.72
N LYS A 74 3.51 -8.69 -12.81
CA LYS A 74 4.90 -8.35 -12.45
C LYS A 74 5.76 -7.86 -13.62
N LYS A 75 5.17 -7.10 -14.54
CA LYS A 75 5.83 -6.61 -15.75
C LYS A 75 6.17 -5.12 -15.64
N GLY A 76 7.06 -4.65 -16.53
CA GLY A 76 7.42 -3.24 -16.62
C GLY A 76 8.44 -2.81 -15.56
N LYS A 77 8.31 -1.57 -15.06
CA LYS A 77 9.26 -1.00 -14.09
C LYS A 77 8.96 -1.54 -12.70
N LYS A 78 9.98 -2.05 -12.02
CA LYS A 78 9.94 -2.46 -10.61
C LYS A 78 10.29 -1.26 -9.74
N LYS A 79 9.52 -1.04 -8.68
CA LYS A 79 9.87 -0.13 -7.58
C LYS A 79 9.75 -0.87 -6.26
N THR A 80 10.60 -0.47 -5.33
CA THR A 80 10.68 -1.06 -4.00
C THR A 80 10.53 0.05 -2.98
N PHE A 81 9.67 -0.16 -1.99
CA PHE A 81 9.40 0.78 -0.90
C PHE A 81 9.69 0.08 0.42
N GLY A 82 10.44 0.75 1.30
CA GLY A 82 10.72 0.32 2.66
C GLY A 82 10.55 1.48 3.62
N ALA A 83 10.44 1.17 4.91
CA ALA A 83 10.33 2.13 6.01
C ALA A 83 11.56 2.10 6.91
#